data_AF-A0A5E5Q706-F1
#
_entry.id   AF-A0A5E5Q706-F1
#
_cell.length_a   1.000
_cell.length_b   1.000
_cell.length_c   1.000
_cell.angle_alpha   90.00
_cell.angle_beta   90.00
_cell.angle_gamma   90.00
#
_symmetry.space_group_name_H-M   'P 1'
#
loop_
_entity.id
_entity.type
_entity.pdbx_description
1 polymer ?
#
loop_
_entity_poly.entity_id
_entity_poly.type
_entity_poly.pdbx_seq_one_letter_code
_entity_poly.pdbx_strand_id
1 'polypeptide(L)'
;MKTKIIAILPLIALLSACSIIGNSKEKSNKVVIEDRGTGEVDAIAYEQGTFEWNGNEQVANTDAMPKEERENAVAALKANGGKLVLYFDYDTAVINPEANQEIMQHIAFMQNNPKIKLRLEGHADERGTREYNLALGENRALSVKQILDFDNRIEVVSYGEEKLQSSEHDKNRRVEFIYK
;
A
#
# COMPACT_ATOMS: atom_id res chain seq x y z
N MET A 1 -56.81 -41.64 9.03
CA MET A 1 -56.71 -40.71 7.88
C MET A 1 -56.27 -39.35 8.40
N LYS A 2 -55.16 -38.79 7.87
CA LYS A 2 -54.80 -37.35 7.78
C LYS A 2 -54.73 -36.53 9.11
N THR A 3 -53.78 -35.68 9.48
CA THR A 3 -52.48 -35.14 9.00
C THR A 3 -52.06 -34.05 10.02
N LYS A 4 -50.77 -34.04 10.47
CA LYS A 4 -49.79 -32.90 10.45
C LYS A 4 -50.12 -31.57 11.21
N ILE A 5 -49.24 -30.77 11.84
CA ILE A 5 -47.78 -30.69 12.18
C ILE A 5 -47.53 -29.24 12.73
N ILE A 6 -46.51 -29.00 13.61
CA ILE A 6 -45.73 -27.72 13.86
C ILE A 6 -46.42 -26.54 14.59
N ALA A 7 -45.82 -25.68 15.45
CA ALA A 7 -44.48 -25.51 16.06
C ALA A 7 -44.58 -24.61 17.31
N ILE A 8 -43.57 -24.67 18.18
CA ILE A 8 -43.42 -23.90 19.43
C ILE A 8 -42.37 -22.80 19.21
N LEU A 9 -42.65 -21.56 19.64
CA LEU A 9 -41.75 -20.40 19.59
C LEU A 9 -41.37 -19.96 21.04
N PRO A 10 -40.09 -19.70 21.37
CA PRO A 10 -39.69 -19.29 22.72
C PRO A 10 -39.28 -17.82 22.86
N LEU A 11 -39.68 -17.23 24.01
CA LEU A 11 -38.86 -16.58 25.06
C LEU A 11 -38.20 -15.18 24.85
N ILE A 12 -38.10 -14.48 26.01
CA ILE A 12 -37.13 -13.44 26.47
C ILE A 12 -37.68 -12.00 26.38
N ALA A 13 -38.23 -11.41 27.46
CA ALA A 13 -37.65 -10.85 28.69
C ALA A 13 -37.10 -9.41 28.55
N LEU A 14 -37.69 -8.47 29.29
CA LEU A 14 -37.22 -7.09 29.46
C LEU A 14 -37.22 -6.76 30.95
N LEU A 15 -36.04 -6.74 31.56
CA LEU A 15 -35.80 -6.14 32.88
C LEU A 15 -35.09 -4.80 32.69
N SER A 16 -35.70 -3.78 33.28
CA SER A 16 -35.25 -2.39 33.35
C SER A 16 -34.36 -2.18 34.57
N ALA A 17 -33.27 -1.43 34.40
CA ALA A 17 -32.57 -0.76 35.49
C ALA A 17 -31.92 0.55 34.98
N CYS A 18 -32.34 1.66 35.57
CA CYS A 18 -31.64 2.97 35.56
C CYS A 18 -30.43 2.87 36.52
N SER A 19 -29.35 3.66 36.53
CA SER A 19 -29.11 5.09 36.36
C SER A 19 -27.58 5.30 36.39
N ILE A 20 -27.04 6.45 35.95
CA ILE A 20 -26.09 7.32 36.71
C ILE A 20 -25.78 8.59 35.91
N ILE A 21 -25.62 9.66 36.68
CA ILE A 21 -25.55 11.09 36.43
C ILE A 21 -24.14 11.54 36.00
N GLY A 22 -24.05 12.55 35.12
CA GLY A 22 -23.11 13.66 35.33
C GLY A 22 -22.07 14.02 34.25
N ASN A 23 -22.47 14.94 33.36
CA ASN A 23 -21.76 16.17 32.98
C ASN A 23 -20.39 16.11 32.26
N SER A 24 -20.36 16.45 30.96
CA SER A 24 -19.77 17.72 30.46
C SER A 24 -19.89 17.83 28.94
N LYS A 25 -20.29 19.03 28.49
CA LYS A 25 -20.42 19.48 27.11
C LYS A 25 -19.12 19.30 26.31
N GLU A 26 -19.24 18.88 25.05
CA GLU A 26 -18.69 19.69 23.96
C GLU A 26 -19.45 19.44 22.65
N LYS A 27 -19.71 20.55 21.94
CA LYS A 27 -20.57 20.61 20.77
C LYS A 27 -19.88 19.91 19.58
N SER A 28 -20.44 18.80 19.15
CA SER A 28 -20.26 18.32 17.77
C SER A 28 -20.75 19.41 16.81
N ASN A 29 -19.85 19.88 15.95
CA ASN A 29 -20.20 20.74 14.83
C ASN A 29 -20.89 19.85 13.78
N LYS A 30 -22.22 19.77 13.86
CA LYS A 30 -23.06 19.02 12.92
C LYS A 30 -23.08 19.77 11.59
N VAL A 31 -22.19 19.40 10.68
CA VAL A 31 -22.34 19.78 9.26
C VAL A 31 -23.40 18.87 8.66
N VAL A 32 -24.50 19.48 8.25
CA VAL A 32 -25.59 18.82 7.53
C VAL A 32 -25.11 18.58 6.11
N ILE A 33 -24.90 17.31 5.72
CA ILE A 33 -24.70 16.93 4.32
C ILE A 33 -26.09 16.63 3.76
N GLU A 34 -26.55 17.45 2.83
CA GLU A 34 -27.72 17.15 2.01
C GLU A 34 -27.35 16.03 1.02
N ASP A 35 -27.96 14.87 1.18
CA ASP A 35 -27.89 13.76 0.23
C ASP A 35 -28.81 14.06 -0.95
N ARG A 36 -28.22 14.34 -2.12
CA ARG A 36 -28.91 14.31 -3.42
C ARG A 36 -28.06 13.50 -4.38
N GLY A 37 -28.27 12.19 -4.36
CA GLY A 37 -27.58 11.26 -5.24
C GLY A 37 -27.91 11.45 -6.73
N THR A 38 -26.95 11.06 -7.56
CA THR A 38 -27.09 10.16 -8.72
C THR A 38 -25.68 9.67 -9.09
N GLY A 39 -25.54 8.36 -9.34
CA GLY A 39 -24.28 7.64 -9.24
C GLY A 39 -23.17 7.97 -10.25
N GLU A 40 -21.95 7.76 -9.78
CA GLU A 40 -20.72 7.52 -10.52
C GLU A 40 -19.81 6.71 -9.58
N VAL A 41 -19.12 5.68 -10.08
CA VAL A 41 -18.30 4.76 -9.28
C VAL A 41 -17.12 5.50 -8.65
N ASP A 42 -16.93 5.30 -7.35
CA ASP A 42 -15.90 5.96 -6.53
C ASP A 42 -14.49 5.78 -7.13
N ALA A 43 -14.00 6.81 -7.81
CA ALA A 43 -12.57 7.07 -7.86
C ALA A 43 -12.16 7.47 -6.44
N ILE A 44 -11.42 6.61 -5.75
CA ILE A 44 -10.71 7.02 -4.53
C ILE A 44 -9.70 8.08 -4.98
N ALA A 45 -10.09 9.35 -4.82
CA ALA A 45 -9.19 10.48 -4.98
C ALA A 45 -8.15 10.37 -3.88
N TYR A 46 -6.98 9.81 -4.22
CA TYR A 46 -5.79 10.01 -3.41
C TYR A 46 -5.52 11.51 -3.38
N GLU A 47 -5.70 12.09 -2.21
CA GLU A 47 -5.38 13.47 -1.92
C GLU A 47 -3.94 13.73 -2.39
N GLN A 48 -3.79 14.47 -3.49
CA GLN A 48 -2.50 14.85 -4.05
C GLN A 48 -1.84 15.88 -3.13
N GLY A 49 -1.35 15.40 -1.99
CA GLY A 49 -0.29 16.09 -1.27
C GLY A 49 1.00 15.88 -2.06
N THR A 50 1.36 16.85 -2.90
CA THR A 50 2.70 16.94 -3.47
C THR A 50 3.69 17.09 -2.31
N PHE A 51 4.26 15.98 -1.87
CA PHE A 51 5.39 16.00 -0.95
C PHE A 51 6.60 16.53 -1.71
N GLU A 52 6.80 17.85 -1.64
CA GLU A 52 8.03 18.48 -2.10
C GLU A 52 9.15 18.16 -1.10
N TRP A 53 10.01 17.20 -1.46
CA TRP A 53 11.25 16.95 -0.74
C TRP A 53 12.22 18.11 -1.02
N ASN A 54 12.32 19.05 -0.06
CA ASN A 54 13.39 20.03 -0.03
C ASN A 54 14.69 19.32 0.37
N GLY A 55 15.63 19.21 -0.57
CA GLY A 55 16.91 18.53 -0.39
C GLY A 55 17.93 19.23 0.51
N ASN A 56 17.49 19.92 1.55
CA ASN A 56 18.37 20.43 2.60
C ASN A 56 18.43 19.44 3.77
N GLU A 57 19.20 18.37 3.54
CA GLU A 57 19.59 17.39 4.54
C GLU A 57 20.46 18.03 5.63
N GLN A 58 19.84 18.69 6.61
CA GLN A 58 20.42 19.07 7.90
C GLN A 58 19.33 19.08 8.99
N VAL A 59 18.55 17.99 9.08
CA VAL A 59 17.92 17.61 10.34
C VAL A 59 18.38 16.18 10.58
N ALA A 60 19.29 15.99 11.53
CA ALA A 60 19.77 14.66 11.92
C ALA A 60 18.56 13.84 12.39
N ASN A 61 18.00 13.08 11.46
CA ASN A 61 16.92 12.14 11.75
C ASN A 61 17.55 10.98 12.54
N THR A 62 17.45 11.04 13.86
CA THR A 62 17.95 10.01 14.78
C THR A 62 17.33 8.63 14.57
N ASP A 63 16.29 8.54 13.73
CA ASP A 63 15.55 7.30 13.46
C ASP A 63 15.90 6.65 12.12
N ALA A 64 16.68 7.32 11.25
CA ALA A 64 17.14 6.76 10.00
C ALA A 64 18.40 5.91 10.20
N MET A 65 18.43 4.73 9.57
CA MET A 65 19.61 3.88 9.63
C MET A 65 20.79 4.55 8.92
N PRO A 66 22.01 4.56 9.50
CA PRO A 66 23.18 5.14 8.84
C PRO A 66 23.40 4.55 7.44
N LYS A 67 23.81 5.41 6.50
CA LYS A 67 23.98 5.03 5.08
C LYS A 67 24.86 3.79 4.90
N GLU A 68 26.01 3.74 5.58
CA GLU A 68 26.95 2.62 5.48
C GLU A 68 26.34 1.31 5.99
N GLU A 69 25.67 1.34 7.14
CA GLU A 69 24.97 0.18 7.69
C GLU A 69 23.87 -0.31 6.74
N ARG A 70 23.15 0.62 6.11
CA ARG A 70 22.12 0.30 5.10
C ARG A 70 22.71 -0.35 3.87
N GLU A 71 23.79 0.19 3.34
CA GLU A 71 24.46 -0.38 2.17
C GLU A 71 25.00 -1.79 2.46
N ASN A 72 25.56 -2.00 3.65
CA ASN A 72 26.01 -3.32 4.10
C ASN A 72 24.84 -4.31 4.26
N ALA A 73 23.73 -3.88 4.87
CA ALA A 73 22.53 -4.72 5.01
C ALA A 73 21.94 -5.10 3.64
N VAL A 74 21.84 -4.14 2.72
CA VAL A 74 21.35 -4.39 1.35
C VAL A 74 22.33 -5.26 0.55
N ALA A 75 23.63 -5.12 0.77
CA ALA A 75 24.62 -6.02 0.18
C ALA A 75 24.44 -7.46 0.66
N ALA A 76 24.17 -7.67 1.96
CA ALA A 76 23.86 -8.98 2.51
C ALA A 76 22.57 -9.57 1.94
N LEU A 77 21.51 -8.76 1.76
CA LEU A 77 20.29 -9.19 1.08
C LEU A 77 20.60 -9.74 -0.33
N LYS A 78 21.35 -8.98 -1.12
CA LYS A 78 21.75 -9.40 -2.48
C LYS A 78 22.61 -10.66 -2.48
N ALA A 79 23.56 -10.77 -1.54
CA ALA A 79 24.41 -11.94 -1.40
C ALA A 79 23.61 -13.23 -1.10
N ASN A 80 22.46 -13.08 -0.44
CA ASN A 80 21.52 -14.18 -0.16
C ASN A 80 20.49 -14.41 -1.28
N GLY A 81 20.71 -13.85 -2.47
CA GLY A 81 19.83 -14.02 -3.64
C GLY A 81 18.69 -13.00 -3.74
N GLY A 82 18.64 -12.01 -2.84
CA GLY A 82 17.69 -10.92 -2.91
C GLY A 82 17.86 -10.08 -4.16
N LYS A 83 16.84 -10.07 -5.02
CA LYS A 83 16.78 -9.18 -6.18
C LYS A 83 16.22 -7.83 -5.73
N LEU A 84 16.67 -6.73 -6.33
CA LEU A 84 16.13 -5.39 -6.02
C LEU A 84 15.17 -4.89 -7.10
N VAL A 85 14.83 -5.75 -8.05
CA VAL A 85 13.96 -5.45 -9.18
C VAL A 85 13.00 -6.62 -9.35
N LEU A 86 11.71 -6.32 -9.35
CA LEU A 86 10.63 -7.26 -9.58
C LEU A 86 9.99 -6.97 -10.93
N TYR A 87 9.87 -7.98 -11.79
CA TYR A 87 9.31 -7.81 -13.13
C TYR A 87 7.84 -8.21 -13.19
N PHE A 88 7.13 -7.62 -14.15
CA PHE A 88 5.70 -7.84 -14.37
C PHE A 88 5.42 -8.27 -15.81
N ASP A 89 4.35 -9.05 -15.96
CA ASP A 89 3.81 -9.39 -17.27
C ASP A 89 3.20 -8.16 -17.95
N TYR A 90 2.89 -8.32 -19.23
CA TYR A 90 2.27 -7.25 -20.02
C TYR A 90 0.91 -6.84 -19.44
N ASP A 91 0.70 -5.53 -19.41
CA ASP A 91 -0.59 -4.89 -19.07
C ASP A 91 -1.22 -5.34 -17.75
N THR A 92 -0.37 -5.65 -16.76
CA THR A 92 -0.84 -6.11 -15.45
C THR A 92 0.02 -5.59 -14.30
N ALA A 93 -0.65 -5.47 -13.15
CA ALA A 93 -0.05 -5.26 -11.83
C ALA A 93 -0.17 -6.51 -10.93
N VAL A 94 -0.66 -7.62 -11.48
CA VAL A 94 -0.78 -8.89 -10.75
C VAL A 94 0.60 -9.47 -10.47
N ILE A 95 0.84 -9.82 -9.21
CA ILE A 95 2.08 -10.44 -8.76
C ILE A 95 1.95 -11.94 -8.96
N ASN A 96 2.84 -12.52 -9.76
CA ASN A 96 2.87 -13.95 -10.01
C ASN A 96 3.53 -14.72 -8.83
N PRO A 97 3.40 -16.06 -8.76
CA PRO A 97 3.94 -16.83 -7.64
C PRO A 97 5.45 -16.74 -7.45
N GLU A 98 6.22 -16.61 -8.55
CA GLU A 98 7.69 -16.46 -8.48
C GLU A 98 8.06 -15.09 -7.88
N ALA A 99 7.42 -14.03 -8.36
CA ALA A 99 7.56 -12.68 -7.82
C ALA A 99 7.18 -12.62 -6.33
N ASN A 100 6.16 -13.37 -5.91
CA ASN A 100 5.78 -13.45 -4.50
C ASN A 100 6.90 -14.09 -3.65
N GLN A 101 7.65 -15.06 -4.18
CA GLN A 101 8.81 -15.63 -3.48
C GLN A 101 9.93 -14.63 -3.30
N GLU A 102 10.17 -13.76 -4.28
CA GLU A 102 11.14 -12.67 -4.16
C GLU A 102 10.71 -11.66 -3.09
N ILE A 103 9.43 -11.28 -3.07
CA ILE A 103 8.87 -10.36 -2.05
C ILE A 103 9.06 -10.89 -0.63
N MET A 104 8.93 -12.21 -0.40
CA MET A 104 9.14 -12.80 0.93
C MET A 104 10.55 -12.54 1.49
N GLN A 105 11.58 -12.44 0.63
CA GLN A 105 12.93 -12.11 1.05
C GLN A 105 13.02 -10.66 1.54
N HIS A 106 12.32 -9.74 0.89
CA HIS A 106 12.22 -8.35 1.31
C HIS A 106 11.45 -8.19 2.63
N ILE A 107 10.40 -8.99 2.87
CA ILE A 107 9.69 -9.01 4.15
C ILE A 107 10.63 -9.38 5.28
N ALA A 108 11.33 -10.51 5.16
CA ALA A 108 12.28 -10.96 6.17
C ALA A 108 13.40 -9.92 6.39
N PHE A 109 13.89 -9.31 5.31
CA PHE A 109 14.87 -8.23 5.40
C PHE A 109 14.35 -7.02 6.17
N MET A 110 13.15 -6.52 5.87
CA MET A 110 12.57 -5.35 6.54
C MET A 110 12.18 -5.60 7.99
N GLN A 111 11.81 -6.85 8.34
CA GLN A 111 11.60 -7.29 9.73
C GLN A 111 12.89 -7.25 10.55
N ASN A 112 14.00 -7.74 9.97
CA ASN A 112 15.31 -7.76 10.64
C ASN A 112 15.95 -6.37 10.73
N ASN A 113 15.48 -5.41 9.94
CA ASN A 113 16.03 -4.06 9.87
C ASN A 113 14.94 -3.00 10.11
N PRO A 114 14.43 -2.85 11.34
CA PRO A 114 13.25 -2.02 11.64
C PRO A 114 13.43 -0.52 11.36
N LYS A 115 14.68 -0.04 11.31
CA LYS A 115 15.02 1.36 11.00
C LYS A 115 15.16 1.66 9.50
N ILE A 116 15.22 0.64 8.65
CA ILE A 116 15.28 0.84 7.20
C ILE A 116 13.92 1.31 6.67
N LYS A 117 13.94 2.31 5.79
CA LYS A 117 12.78 2.67 4.98
C LYS A 117 12.95 2.14 3.55
N LEU A 118 11.84 1.98 2.84
CA LEU A 118 11.81 1.49 1.47
C LEU A 118 11.02 2.47 0.62
N ARG A 119 11.53 2.77 -0.57
CA ARG A 119 10.76 3.39 -1.65
C ARG A 119 10.63 2.38 -2.78
N LEU A 120 9.39 2.15 -3.19
CA LEU A 120 9.05 1.33 -4.35
C LEU A 120 8.88 2.24 -5.55
N GLU A 121 9.68 2.02 -6.59
CA GLU A 121 9.64 2.79 -7.82
C GLU A 121 9.01 1.94 -8.92
N GLY A 122 7.80 2.29 -9.36
CA GLY A 122 7.04 1.56 -10.36
C GLY A 122 7.24 2.08 -11.78
N HIS A 123 7.40 1.17 -12.73
CA HIS A 123 7.69 1.46 -14.13
C HIS A 123 6.75 0.69 -15.07
N ALA A 124 6.54 1.26 -16.26
CA ALA A 124 5.84 0.64 -17.38
C ALA A 124 6.68 0.73 -18.65
N ASP A 125 6.32 -0.07 -19.65
CA ASP A 125 6.90 0.06 -20.99
C ASP A 125 6.19 1.18 -21.77
N GLU A 126 6.75 1.57 -22.91
CA GLU A 126 6.35 2.75 -23.68
C GLU A 126 5.04 2.58 -24.49
N ARG A 127 4.33 1.46 -24.31
CA ARG A 127 3.10 1.19 -25.05
C ARG A 127 1.91 1.74 -24.29
N GLY A 128 1.11 2.55 -24.97
CA GLY A 128 -0.07 3.21 -24.39
C GLY A 128 0.15 4.71 -24.23
N THR A 129 -0.73 5.35 -23.46
CA THR A 129 -0.58 6.76 -23.12
C THR A 129 0.29 6.91 -21.88
N ARG A 130 1.03 8.02 -21.81
CA ARG A 130 1.82 8.42 -20.64
C ARG A 130 1.05 8.32 -19.32
N GLU A 131 -0.17 8.85 -19.26
CA GLU A 131 -1.00 8.87 -18.05
C GLU A 131 -1.39 7.45 -17.61
N TYR A 132 -1.74 6.60 -18.57
CA TYR A 132 -2.00 5.18 -18.33
C TYR A 132 -0.76 4.48 -17.76
N ASN A 133 0.41 4.69 -18.37
CA ASN A 133 1.65 4.07 -17.93
C ASN A 133 2.08 4.55 -16.54
N LEU A 134 1.83 5.82 -16.22
CA LEU A 134 2.03 6.35 -14.88
C LEU A 134 1.13 5.65 -13.85
N ALA A 135 -0.18 5.49 -14.13
CA ALA A 135 -1.10 4.77 -13.27
C ALA A 135 -0.74 3.28 -13.14
N LEU A 136 -0.34 2.63 -14.24
CA LEU A 136 0.07 1.23 -14.23
C LEU A 136 1.34 1.00 -13.39
N GLY A 137 2.33 1.88 -13.51
CA GLY A 137 3.52 1.85 -12.65
C GLY A 137 3.17 2.01 -11.17
N GLU A 138 2.25 2.92 -10.84
CA GLU A 138 1.79 3.14 -9.47
C GLU A 138 1.08 1.90 -8.92
N ASN A 139 0.14 1.34 -9.68
CA ASN A 139 -0.58 0.12 -9.31
C ASN A 139 0.35 -1.07 -9.06
N ARG A 140 1.43 -1.22 -9.85
CA ARG A 140 2.45 -2.26 -9.61
C ARG A 140 3.15 -2.07 -8.27
N ALA A 141 3.60 -0.85 -7.98
CA ALA A 141 4.28 -0.55 -6.72
C ALA A 141 3.32 -0.68 -5.51
N LEU A 142 2.07 -0.27 -5.65
CA LEU A 142 1.03 -0.47 -4.64
C LEU A 142 0.74 -1.95 -4.38
N SER A 143 0.69 -2.78 -5.43
CA SER A 143 0.49 -4.23 -5.30
C SER A 143 1.61 -4.86 -4.48
N VAL A 144 2.86 -4.45 -4.70
CA VAL A 144 4.02 -4.91 -3.91
C VAL A 144 3.91 -4.40 -2.46
N LYS A 145 3.58 -3.12 -2.26
CA LYS A 145 3.41 -2.52 -0.92
C LYS A 145 2.37 -3.27 -0.10
N GLN A 146 1.25 -3.67 -0.71
CA GLN A 146 0.17 -4.39 -0.04
C GLN A 146 0.63 -5.74 0.52
N ILE A 147 1.54 -6.44 -0.16
CA ILE A 147 2.09 -7.72 0.32
C ILE A 147 3.15 -7.49 1.41
N LEU A 148 3.95 -6.44 1.28
CA LEU A 148 4.99 -6.11 2.26
C LEU A 148 4.42 -5.66 3.62
N ASP A 149 3.35 -4.85 3.59
CA ASP A 149 2.58 -4.41 4.76
C ASP A 149 3.43 -3.79 5.89
N PHE A 150 4.30 -2.83 5.55
CA PHE A 150 5.07 -2.04 6.54
C PHE A 150 4.62 -0.57 6.58
N ASP A 151 3.37 -0.32 6.97
CA ASP A 151 2.76 0.99 7.28
C ASP A 151 3.47 2.20 6.64
N ASN A 152 4.07 3.06 7.47
CA ASN A 152 4.71 4.33 7.13
C ASN A 152 6.19 4.16 6.72
N ARG A 153 6.68 2.93 6.55
CA ARG A 153 8.06 2.66 6.14
C ARG A 153 8.21 2.50 4.63
N ILE A 154 7.10 2.46 3.90
CA ILE A 154 7.08 2.27 2.43
C ILE A 154 6.47 3.49 1.73
N GLU A 155 7.31 4.16 0.95
CA GLU A 155 6.93 5.18 -0.03
C GLU A 155 6.71 4.53 -1.41
N VAL A 156 5.73 5.03 -2.18
CA VAL A 156 5.48 4.59 -3.55
C VAL A 156 5.67 5.78 -4.48
N VAL A 157 6.43 5.56 -5.56
CA VAL A 157 6.62 6.52 -6.64
C VAL A 157 6.41 5.80 -7.96
N SER A 158 5.70 6.41 -8.90
CA SER A 158 5.59 5.91 -10.27
C SER A 158 6.35 6.80 -11.23
N TYR A 159 7.09 6.18 -12.14
CA TYR A 159 7.68 6.85 -13.29
C TYR A 159 6.97 6.52 -14.59
N GLY A 160 6.05 5.56 -14.59
CA GLY A 160 5.45 5.05 -15.83
C GLY A 160 6.52 4.73 -16.88
N GLU A 161 6.41 5.34 -18.05
CA GLU A 161 7.33 5.18 -19.19
C GLU A 161 8.50 6.20 -19.20
N GLU A 162 8.61 7.09 -18.22
CA GLU A 162 9.61 8.19 -18.21
C GLU A 162 11.05 7.72 -17.98
N LYS A 163 11.21 6.51 -17.40
CA LYS A 163 12.51 5.93 -17.03
C LYS A 163 12.68 4.52 -17.59
N LEU A 164 12.74 4.44 -18.92
CA LEU A 164 13.05 3.20 -19.63
C LEU A 164 14.49 2.77 -19.36
N GLN A 165 14.68 1.49 -19.06
CA GLN A 165 15.99 0.90 -18.81
C GLN A 165 16.56 0.22 -20.07
N SER A 166 15.68 -0.22 -20.97
CA SER A 166 16.06 -0.97 -22.16
C SER A 166 15.10 -0.68 -23.31
N SER A 167 15.50 -1.02 -24.54
CA SER A 167 14.58 -1.15 -25.68
C SER A 167 13.72 -2.41 -25.58
N GLU A 168 14.07 -3.36 -24.71
CA GLU A 168 13.26 -4.55 -24.46
C GLU A 168 12.16 -4.21 -23.44
N HIS A 169 10.89 -4.28 -23.86
CA HIS A 169 9.75 -3.86 -23.05
C HIS A 169 9.63 -4.61 -21.72
N ASP A 170 10.00 -5.89 -21.67
CA ASP A 170 9.96 -6.70 -20.46
C ASP A 170 10.85 -6.18 -19.34
N LYS A 171 12.01 -5.61 -19.68
CA LYS A 171 12.89 -4.96 -18.71
C LYS A 171 12.34 -3.61 -18.21
N ASN A 172 11.34 -3.04 -18.89
CA ASN A 172 10.70 -1.79 -18.49
C ASN A 172 9.48 -2.00 -17.58
N ARG A 173 8.86 -3.18 -17.62
CA ARG A 173 7.74 -3.54 -16.74
C ARG A 173 8.25 -4.04 -15.39
N ARG A 174 8.54 -3.13 -14.47
CA ARG A 174 9.19 -3.48 -13.21
C ARG A 174 8.80 -2.60 -12.03
N VAL A 175 9.14 -3.07 -10.83
CA VAL A 175 9.23 -2.29 -9.60
C VAL A 175 10.64 -2.41 -9.04
N GLU A 176 11.26 -1.29 -8.70
CA GLU A 176 12.58 -1.24 -8.07
C GLU A 176 12.46 -1.00 -6.55
N PHE A 177 13.30 -1.67 -5.77
CA PHE A 177 13.36 -1.57 -4.32
C PHE A 177 14.50 -0.65 -3.89
N ILE A 178 14.16 0.57 -3.50
CA ILE A 178 15.13 1.60 -3.12
C ILE A 178 15.13 1.80 -1.61
N TYR A 179 16.07 1.16 -0.91
CA TYR A 179 16.20 1.30 0.53
C TYR A 179 16.81 2.66 0.92
N LYS A 180 16.19 3.32 1.90
CA LYS A 180 16.56 4.66 2.42
C LYS A 180 17.01 4.60 3.88
#